data_AF-B7S8V3-F1
#
_entry.id   AF-B7S8V3-F1
#
_cell.length_a   1.000
_cell.length_b   1.000
_cell.length_c   1.000
_cell.angle_alpha   90.00
_cell.angle_beta   90.00
_cell.angle_gamma   90.00
#
_symmetry.space_group_name_H-M   'P 1'
#
loop_
_entity.id
_entity.type
_entity.pdbx_description
1 polymer ?
#
loop_
_entity_poly.entity_id
_entity_poly.type
_entity_poly.pdbx_seq_one_letter_code
_entity_poly.pdbx_strand_id
1 'polypeptide(L)'
;MVNYFVYAKDFSASTYGVEHYHSNGLKTLEEFKKDVEEIKEELLNAGEPPTESKIVYLHWNNCCYEVDEDEIERTYVEMQSEWLHREPKSFIRFLKNEYIVAANDKIKLLYIITDGAISNESAEKCLELNEGMHYETVVFHAFNEKTEKIDLSVAASFFKSRCIVYRNYELCDMTDISKEFDYDKINGDNFAAEKGQLISYIKLKFIDKFKRGIVSGQELQNLRNLRDRLAKELSLKTPPCPFFDSDFDPKKRRLAMLTFNPKRYTKLFVAVFEMKQEAETFVGTLMRYLRDIERSYSFDALKIDTEVDQYLKTKQIDNDYTYDLDEIEVEDLVLKNGEPIPDLSAYIANCR
;
A
#
# COMPACT_ATOMS: atom_id res chain seq x y z
N MET A 1 20.72 7.62 27.33
CA MET A 1 19.79 7.04 26.35
C MET A 1 18.50 7.76 26.55
N VAL A 2 18.08 8.50 25.55
CA VAL A 2 16.83 9.25 25.56
C VAL A 2 15.92 8.69 24.48
N ASN A 3 14.65 8.49 24.83
CA ASN A 3 13.58 8.20 23.88
C ASN A 3 12.99 9.52 23.40
N TYR A 4 13.18 9.83 22.12
CA TYR A 4 12.64 11.03 21.48
C TYR A 4 11.31 10.73 20.80
N PHE A 5 10.36 11.63 21.03
CA PHE A 5 9.08 11.69 20.33
C PHE A 5 9.03 13.03 19.60
N VAL A 6 9.07 12.99 18.28
CA VAL A 6 9.27 14.18 17.44
C VAL A 6 8.01 14.51 16.67
N TYR A 7 7.56 15.75 16.79
CA TYR A 7 6.49 16.32 15.98
C TYR A 7 7.06 17.41 15.07
N ALA A 8 7.13 17.12 13.77
CA ALA A 8 7.77 17.97 12.78
C ALA A 8 6.73 18.60 11.82
N LYS A 9 6.44 19.88 12.04
CA LYS A 9 5.51 20.68 11.26
C LYS A 9 6.22 21.39 10.10
N ASP A 10 5.72 21.20 8.88
CA ASP A 10 6.12 21.99 7.73
C ASP A 10 5.74 23.46 7.96
N PHE A 11 6.75 24.31 7.99
CA PHE A 11 6.65 25.74 8.25
C PHE A 11 7.13 26.56 7.05
N SER A 12 6.93 26.01 5.84
CA SER A 12 7.32 26.65 4.58
C SER A 12 6.25 27.58 4.02
N ALA A 13 6.60 28.32 2.97
CA ALA A 13 5.73 29.34 2.40
C ALA A 13 4.41 28.77 1.85
N SER A 14 4.40 27.50 1.44
CA SER A 14 3.23 26.87 0.83
C SER A 14 2.10 26.60 1.82
N THR A 15 2.38 26.58 3.12
CA THR A 15 1.38 26.38 4.16
C THR A 15 0.75 27.68 4.64
N TYR A 16 1.34 28.85 4.33
CA TYR A 16 0.91 30.16 4.85
C TYR A 16 -0.57 30.44 4.57
N GLY A 17 -1.37 30.66 5.63
CA GLY A 17 -2.79 30.99 5.48
C GLY A 17 -3.65 29.89 4.86
N VAL A 18 -3.14 28.66 4.74
CA VAL A 18 -3.88 27.54 4.14
C VAL A 18 -4.74 26.87 5.22
N GLU A 19 -6.00 27.30 5.33
CA GLU A 19 -6.95 26.83 6.34
C GLU A 19 -7.05 25.30 6.39
N HIS A 20 -7.12 24.63 5.23
CA HIS A 20 -7.19 23.16 5.15
C HIS A 20 -5.95 22.48 5.72
N TYR A 21 -4.75 23.05 5.57
CA TYR A 21 -3.53 22.52 6.19
C TYR A 21 -3.54 22.76 7.70
N HIS A 22 -3.88 23.97 8.14
CA HIS A 22 -3.76 24.36 9.54
C HIS A 22 -4.82 23.72 10.44
N SER A 23 -6.08 23.74 10.02
CA SER A 23 -7.19 23.12 10.77
C SER A 23 -7.01 21.61 10.95
N ASN A 24 -6.44 20.97 9.92
CA ASN A 24 -6.14 19.55 9.97
C ASN A 24 -4.84 19.28 10.74
N GLY A 25 -3.76 20.01 10.48
CA GLY A 25 -2.51 19.87 11.21
C GLY A 25 -2.69 20.01 12.73
N LEU A 26 -3.57 20.91 13.18
CA LEU A 26 -3.84 21.08 14.62
C LEU A 26 -4.35 19.80 15.29
N LYS A 27 -5.26 19.04 14.66
CA LYS A 27 -5.76 17.80 15.27
C LYS A 27 -4.68 16.70 15.31
N THR A 28 -3.66 16.76 14.45
CA THR A 28 -2.56 15.78 14.48
C THR A 28 -1.66 15.98 15.70
N LEU A 29 -1.65 17.19 16.27
CA LEU A 29 -0.94 17.48 17.52
C LEU A 29 -1.60 16.75 18.71
N GLU A 30 -2.93 16.70 18.75
CA GLU A 30 -3.67 15.94 19.77
C GLU A 30 -3.45 14.43 19.62
N GLU A 31 -3.50 13.93 18.38
CA GLU A 31 -3.20 12.53 18.06
C GLU A 31 -1.77 12.16 18.46
N PHE A 32 -0.79 13.00 18.14
CA PHE A 32 0.59 12.79 18.54
C PHE A 32 0.74 12.65 20.06
N LYS A 33 0.14 13.55 20.85
CA LYS A 33 0.20 13.47 22.32
C LYS A 33 -0.40 12.16 22.84
N LYS A 34 -1.52 11.73 22.25
CA LYS A 34 -2.16 10.45 22.60
C LYS A 34 -1.24 9.26 22.31
N ASP A 35 -0.66 9.22 21.11
CA ASP A 35 0.25 8.15 20.70
C ASP A 35 1.53 8.11 21.56
N VAL A 36 2.03 9.27 21.99
CA VAL A 36 3.17 9.36 22.92
C VAL A 36 2.86 8.71 24.26
N GLU A 37 1.70 8.99 24.84
CA GLU A 37 1.30 8.40 26.11
C GLU A 37 1.04 6.89 25.97
N GLU A 38 0.40 6.45 24.89
CA GLU A 38 0.20 5.02 24.60
C GLU A 38 1.55 4.27 24.51
N ILE A 39 2.53 4.83 23.78
CA ILE A 39 3.86 4.21 23.68
C ILE A 39 4.57 4.20 25.05
N LYS A 40 4.47 5.26 25.85
CA LYS A 40 5.06 5.26 27.20
C LYS A 40 4.44 4.19 28.09
N GLU A 41 3.13 3.99 28.04
CA GLU A 41 2.44 2.92 28.75
C GLU A 41 2.89 1.54 28.28
N GLU A 42 3.03 1.32 26.98
CA GLU A 42 3.57 0.07 26.41
C GLU A 42 4.98 -0.24 26.91
N LEU A 43 5.87 0.76 26.96
CA LEU A 43 7.24 0.62 27.44
C LEU A 43 7.29 0.26 28.94
N LEU A 44 6.42 0.88 29.74
CA LEU A 44 6.28 0.56 31.17
C LEU A 44 5.79 -0.89 31.35
N ASN A 45 4.79 -1.31 30.58
CA ASN A 45 4.22 -2.66 30.63
C ASN A 45 5.19 -3.74 30.15
N ALA A 46 6.07 -3.43 29.20
CA ALA A 46 7.11 -4.32 28.71
C ALA A 46 8.26 -4.55 29.72
N GLY A 47 8.27 -3.82 30.84
CA GLY A 47 9.31 -3.90 31.85
C GLY A 47 10.65 -3.34 31.38
N GLU A 48 10.65 -2.45 30.39
CA GLU A 48 11.88 -1.78 29.96
C GLU A 48 12.43 -0.89 31.09
N PRO A 49 13.77 -0.78 31.23
CA PRO A 49 14.36 0.07 32.24
C PRO A 49 13.91 1.52 32.07
N PRO A 50 13.68 2.26 33.17
CA PRO A 50 13.24 3.65 33.11
C PRO A 50 14.24 4.47 32.30
N THR A 51 13.80 4.87 31.11
CA THR A 51 14.58 5.61 30.13
C THR A 51 14.01 7.01 30.04
N GLU A 52 14.88 8.01 30.05
CA GLU A 52 14.47 9.40 29.88
C GLU A 52 13.71 9.56 28.56
N SER A 53 12.62 10.31 28.59
CA SER A 53 11.77 10.55 27.42
C SER A 53 11.64 12.05 27.18
N LYS A 54 11.87 12.50 25.94
CA LYS A 54 11.76 13.90 25.54
C LYS A 54 10.79 14.03 24.36
N ILE A 55 9.81 14.92 24.50
CA ILE A 55 8.98 15.39 23.39
C ILE A 55 9.71 16.57 22.73
N VAL A 56 9.78 16.55 21.41
CA VAL A 56 10.45 17.57 20.61
C VAL A 56 9.48 18.08 19.55
N TYR A 57 9.26 19.39 19.54
CA TYR A 57 8.44 20.07 18.55
C TYR A 57 9.33 20.84 17.60
N LEU A 58 9.17 20.61 16.30
CA LEU A 58 10.02 21.20 15.27
C LEU A 58 9.18 21.96 14.24
N HIS A 59 9.67 23.14 13.89
CA HIS A 59 9.37 23.75 12.60
C HIS A 59 10.45 23.35 11.60
N TRP A 60 10.05 22.97 10.40
CA TRP A 60 10.98 22.65 9.32
C TRP A 60 10.58 23.27 7.99
N ASN A 61 11.59 23.78 7.28
CA ASN A 61 11.52 24.28 5.92
C ASN A 61 12.94 24.22 5.31
N ASN A 62 13.51 25.33 4.86
CA ASN A 62 14.93 25.49 4.52
C ASN A 62 15.85 25.35 5.75
N CYS A 63 15.35 25.78 6.92
CA CYS A 63 15.97 25.58 8.22
C CYS A 63 15.07 24.68 9.08
N CYS A 64 15.65 24.07 10.11
CA CYS A 64 14.88 23.34 11.11
C CYS A 64 15.34 23.78 12.50
N TYR A 65 14.39 24.00 13.40
CA TYR A 65 14.64 24.45 14.76
C TYR A 65 13.55 23.94 15.72
N GLU A 66 13.95 23.75 16.98
CA GLU A 66 13.07 23.37 18.08
C GLU A 66 12.24 24.58 18.52
N VAL A 67 10.97 24.33 18.80
CA VAL A 67 10.02 25.29 19.38
C VAL A 67 9.33 24.63 20.58
N ASP A 68 8.61 25.41 21.37
CA ASP A 68 7.74 24.85 22.40
C ASP A 68 6.36 24.48 21.82
N GLU A 69 5.55 23.81 22.65
CA GLU A 69 4.22 23.36 22.28
C GLU A 69 3.27 24.53 21.98
N ASP A 70 3.34 25.58 22.80
CA ASP A 70 2.51 26.78 22.68
C ASP A 70 2.77 27.47 21.33
N GLU A 71 4.02 27.49 20.86
CA GLU A 71 4.42 28.00 19.56
C GLU A 71 3.86 27.16 18.40
N ILE A 72 3.92 25.82 18.48
CA ILE A 72 3.32 24.96 17.45
C ILE A 72 1.81 25.21 17.36
N GLU A 73 1.13 25.23 18.50
CA GLU A 73 -0.31 25.44 18.57
C GLU A 73 -0.68 26.82 18.03
N ARG A 74 -0.02 27.87 18.52
CA ARG A 74 -0.25 29.26 18.07
C ARG A 74 -0.05 29.38 16.57
N THR A 75 1.02 28.81 16.02
CA THR A 75 1.27 28.89 14.58
C THR A 75 0.30 28.06 13.74
N TYR A 76 -0.42 27.08 14.31
CA TYR A 76 -1.56 26.47 13.62
C TYR A 76 -2.79 27.38 13.67
N VAL A 77 -3.14 27.89 14.86
CA VAL A 77 -4.32 28.75 15.08
C VAL A 77 -4.24 30.05 14.26
N GLU A 78 -3.07 30.68 14.24
CA GLU A 78 -2.81 31.93 13.52
C GLU A 78 -2.40 31.70 12.05
N MET A 79 -2.37 30.44 11.61
CA MET A 79 -2.02 30.04 10.23
C MET A 79 -0.67 30.60 9.74
N GLN A 80 0.31 30.63 10.64
CA GLN A 80 1.64 31.18 10.37
C GLN A 80 2.55 30.19 9.62
N SER A 81 3.47 30.75 8.84
CA SER A 81 4.61 30.03 8.27
C SER A 81 5.74 30.99 7.90
N GLU A 82 6.89 30.47 7.47
CA GLU A 82 7.98 31.27 6.91
C GLU A 82 7.94 31.30 5.39
N TRP A 83 8.42 32.40 4.81
CA TRP A 83 8.49 32.62 3.36
C TRP A 83 9.60 31.82 2.66
N LEU A 84 10.05 30.71 3.24
CA LEU A 84 11.14 29.88 2.73
C LEU A 84 10.63 28.59 2.07
N HIS A 85 11.46 28.00 1.22
CA HIS A 85 11.16 26.76 0.52
C HIS A 85 11.20 25.55 1.45
N ARG A 86 10.45 24.51 1.07
CA ARG A 86 10.45 23.21 1.74
C ARG A 86 11.74 22.44 1.44
N GLU A 87 12.56 22.18 2.46
CA GLU A 87 13.77 21.36 2.32
C GLU A 87 13.91 20.32 3.45
N PRO A 88 13.32 19.11 3.33
CA PRO A 88 13.35 18.11 4.40
C PRO A 88 14.77 17.67 4.84
N LYS A 89 15.79 17.95 4.04
CA LYS A 89 17.20 17.74 4.41
C LYS A 89 17.61 18.54 5.65
N SER A 90 17.02 19.71 5.89
CA SER A 90 17.30 20.55 7.06
C SER A 90 16.87 19.83 8.33
N PHE A 91 15.70 19.22 8.28
CA PHE A 91 15.12 18.40 9.33
C PHE A 91 15.98 17.16 9.65
N ILE A 92 16.45 16.42 8.63
CA ILE A 92 17.35 15.27 8.84
C ILE A 92 18.66 15.69 9.52
N ARG A 93 19.27 16.79 9.06
CA ARG A 93 20.51 17.32 9.65
C ARG A 93 20.32 17.73 11.10
N PHE A 94 19.20 18.39 11.40
CA PHE A 94 18.86 18.80 12.76
C PHE A 94 18.75 17.59 13.68
N LEU A 95 17.99 16.56 13.28
CA LEU A 95 17.88 15.33 14.06
C LEU A 95 19.23 14.65 14.32
N LYS A 96 20.09 14.57 13.30
CA LYS A 96 21.44 13.99 13.43
C LYS A 96 22.31 14.74 14.42
N ASN A 97 22.28 16.07 14.36
CA ASN A 97 23.17 16.91 15.14
C ASN A 97 22.73 17.05 16.61
N GLU A 98 21.42 17.08 16.87
CA GLU A 98 20.88 17.46 18.18
C GLU A 98 20.33 16.28 18.99
N TYR A 99 19.81 15.22 18.35
CA TYR A 99 19.09 14.14 19.07
C TYR A 99 19.60 12.72 18.80
N ILE A 100 20.46 12.53 17.81
CA ILE A 100 21.17 11.25 17.61
C ILE A 100 22.65 11.46 17.89
N VAL A 101 22.93 12.01 19.08
CA VAL A 101 24.28 12.38 19.51
C VAL A 101 24.95 11.22 20.24
N ALA A 102 24.22 10.46 21.05
CA ALA A 102 24.73 9.24 21.68
C ALA A 102 24.30 7.99 20.91
N ALA A 103 25.15 6.95 20.91
CA ALA A 103 24.93 5.70 20.19
C ALA A 103 23.64 4.95 20.58
N ASN A 104 23.06 5.25 21.74
CA ASN A 104 21.87 4.59 22.26
C ASN A 104 20.60 5.44 22.17
N ASP A 105 20.68 6.68 21.69
CA ASP A 105 19.49 7.53 21.58
C ASP A 105 18.57 7.02 20.47
N LYS A 106 17.26 7.08 20.72
CA LYS A 106 16.25 6.49 19.83
C LYS A 106 15.14 7.46 19.53
N ILE A 107 14.75 7.55 18.27
CA ILE A 107 13.51 8.21 17.86
C ILE A 107 12.41 7.14 17.85
N LYS A 108 11.61 7.12 18.92
CA LYS A 108 10.49 6.18 19.11
C LYS A 108 9.34 6.49 18.16
N LEU A 109 9.04 7.77 18.01
CA LEU A 109 7.95 8.28 17.18
C LEU A 109 8.39 9.52 16.44
N LEU A 110 8.10 9.56 15.14
CA LEU A 110 8.30 10.73 14.30
C LEU A 110 7.02 11.05 13.51
N TYR A 111 6.38 12.17 13.83
CA TYR A 111 5.31 12.77 13.04
C TYR A 111 5.90 13.75 12.03
N ILE A 112 5.59 13.58 10.76
CA ILE A 112 5.93 14.51 9.68
C ILE A 112 4.63 15.05 9.11
N ILE A 113 4.39 16.35 9.33
CA ILE A 113 3.19 17.04 8.84
C ILE A 113 3.61 17.97 7.71
N THR A 114 3.02 17.82 6.53
CA THR A 114 3.31 18.64 5.34
C THR A 114 2.05 18.85 4.51
N ASP A 115 2.11 19.73 3.53
CA ASP A 115 1.07 19.96 2.52
C ASP A 115 1.37 19.27 1.18
N GLY A 116 2.45 18.48 1.04
CA GLY A 116 2.60 17.60 -0.12
C GLY A 116 4.03 17.22 -0.52
N ALA A 117 4.24 17.15 -1.84
CA ALA A 117 5.45 16.62 -2.48
C ALA A 117 6.66 17.58 -2.51
N ILE A 118 7.86 17.03 -2.67
CA ILE A 118 9.11 17.72 -3.01
C ILE A 118 9.66 17.24 -4.36
N SER A 119 10.67 17.94 -4.88
CA SER A 119 11.36 17.48 -6.10
C SER A 119 12.09 16.15 -5.85
N ASN A 120 12.21 15.33 -6.92
CA ASN A 120 12.95 14.07 -6.87
C ASN A 120 14.40 14.26 -6.40
N GLU A 121 15.09 15.31 -6.88
CA GLU A 121 16.44 15.64 -6.44
C GLU A 121 16.53 15.93 -4.93
N SER A 122 15.52 16.59 -4.36
CA SER A 122 15.45 16.82 -2.93
C SER A 122 15.20 15.52 -2.16
N ALA A 123 14.31 14.65 -2.66
CA ALA A 123 14.04 13.35 -2.05
C ALA A 123 15.29 12.46 -2.04
N GLU A 124 16.06 12.48 -3.13
CA GLU A 124 17.35 11.81 -3.28
C GLU A 124 18.38 12.25 -2.25
N LYS A 125 18.58 13.56 -2.12
CA LYS A 125 19.48 14.11 -1.10
C LYS A 125 19.04 13.74 0.31
N CYS A 126 17.73 13.70 0.56
CA CYS A 126 17.21 13.27 1.84
C CYS A 126 17.52 11.80 2.11
N LEU A 127 17.37 10.92 1.12
CA LEU A 127 17.70 9.50 1.26
C LEU A 127 19.15 9.26 1.68
N GLU A 128 20.10 9.88 0.99
CA GLU A 128 21.53 9.78 1.30
C GLU A 128 21.82 10.34 2.71
N LEU A 129 21.28 11.52 3.01
CA LEU A 129 21.47 12.15 4.32
C LEU A 129 20.82 11.35 5.45
N ASN A 130 19.79 10.56 5.17
CA ASN A 130 19.11 9.76 6.17
C ASN A 130 19.74 8.38 6.39
N GLU A 131 20.82 8.05 5.68
CA GLU A 131 21.56 6.81 5.90
C GLU A 131 22.06 6.72 7.36
N GLY A 132 21.96 5.52 7.94
CA GLY A 132 22.30 5.25 9.34
C GLY A 132 21.29 5.74 10.39
N MET A 133 20.25 6.48 10.00
CA MET A 133 19.18 6.90 10.93
C MET A 133 18.23 5.74 11.23
N HIS A 134 17.76 5.65 12.47
CA HIS A 134 16.76 4.66 12.88
C HIS A 134 15.55 5.34 13.53
N TYR A 135 14.37 4.93 13.07
CA TYR A 135 13.06 5.34 13.60
C TYR A 135 12.28 4.09 13.93
N GLU A 136 11.65 4.02 15.10
CA GLU A 136 10.77 2.88 15.41
C GLU A 136 9.42 3.04 14.71
N THR A 137 8.80 4.22 14.82
CA THR A 137 7.55 4.57 14.12
C THR A 137 7.66 5.91 13.42
N VAL A 138 7.23 5.97 12.15
CA VAL A 138 7.08 7.19 11.36
C VAL A 138 5.61 7.34 10.95
N VAL A 139 5.01 8.46 11.32
CA VAL A 139 3.65 8.85 10.93
C VAL A 139 3.75 10.03 9.98
N PHE A 140 3.22 9.88 8.78
CA PHE A 140 3.22 10.92 7.75
C PHE A 140 1.81 11.42 7.52
N HIS A 141 1.60 12.72 7.70
CA HIS A 141 0.36 13.40 7.30
C HIS A 141 0.66 14.40 6.20
N ALA A 142 -0.09 14.29 5.10
CA ALA A 142 -0.10 15.28 4.04
C ALA A 142 -1.49 15.92 3.88
N PHE A 143 -1.54 17.25 3.92
CA PHE A 143 -2.79 18.03 3.83
C PHE A 143 -2.77 19.02 2.66
N ASN A 144 -3.54 18.73 1.62
CA ASN A 144 -3.73 19.62 0.47
C ASN A 144 -5.10 19.38 -0.15
N GLU A 145 -5.84 20.46 -0.41
CA GLU A 145 -7.11 20.37 -1.14
C GLU A 145 -6.90 19.80 -2.56
N LYS A 146 -5.76 20.15 -3.17
CA LYS A 146 -5.33 19.62 -4.47
C LYS A 146 -4.58 18.32 -4.25
N THR A 147 -5.33 17.25 -4.16
CA THR A 147 -4.81 15.95 -3.75
C THR A 147 -3.73 15.38 -4.68
N GLU A 148 -3.68 15.82 -5.94
CA GLU A 148 -2.65 15.51 -6.93
C GLU A 148 -1.28 16.13 -6.63
N LYS A 149 -1.23 17.13 -5.73
CA LYS A 149 0.03 17.73 -5.24
C LYS A 149 0.66 16.97 -4.08
N ILE A 150 -0.05 15.95 -3.58
CA ILE A 150 0.38 15.14 -2.47
C ILE A 150 1.00 13.85 -3.03
N ASP A 151 2.26 13.62 -2.68
CA ASP A 151 2.92 12.34 -2.85
C ASP A 151 3.69 11.98 -1.57
N LEU A 152 4.40 10.86 -1.60
CA LEU A 152 5.17 10.35 -0.47
C LEU A 152 6.65 10.76 -0.50
N SER A 153 7.07 11.65 -1.40
CA SER A 153 8.48 11.98 -1.63
C SER A 153 9.17 12.59 -0.41
N VAL A 154 8.44 13.36 0.41
CA VAL A 154 8.92 13.90 1.68
C VAL A 154 9.24 12.78 2.68
N ALA A 155 8.33 11.81 2.81
CA ALA A 155 8.41 10.76 3.82
C ALA A 155 9.27 9.57 3.42
N ALA A 156 9.46 9.36 2.11
CA ALA A 156 10.14 8.21 1.54
C ALA A 156 11.49 7.92 2.21
N SER A 157 12.29 8.97 2.43
CA SER A 157 13.60 8.84 3.08
C SER A 157 13.56 8.38 4.54
N PHE A 158 12.43 8.56 5.22
CA PHE A 158 12.23 8.23 6.63
C PHE A 158 11.64 6.83 6.85
N PHE A 159 11.02 6.23 5.83
CA PHE A 159 10.40 4.91 5.94
C PHE A 159 11.46 3.81 6.09
N LYS A 160 11.48 3.18 7.28
CA LYS A 160 12.41 2.09 7.63
C LYS A 160 11.81 1.00 8.53
N SER A 161 10.83 1.34 9.37
CA SER A 161 10.24 0.44 10.36
C SER A 161 8.71 0.49 10.30
N ARG A 162 8.01 0.78 11.40
CA ARG A 162 6.56 1.01 11.38
C ARG A 162 6.27 2.34 10.67
N CYS A 163 5.50 2.28 9.60
CA CYS A 163 5.11 3.42 8.78
C CYS A 163 3.60 3.53 8.76
N ILE A 164 3.10 4.73 9.06
CA ILE A 164 1.66 5.07 9.04
C ILE A 164 1.50 6.31 8.17
N VAL A 165 0.59 6.24 7.21
CA VAL A 165 0.49 7.23 6.14
C VAL A 165 -0.95 7.71 6.03
N TYR A 166 -1.13 9.03 6.17
CA TYR A 166 -2.40 9.72 6.01
C TYR A 166 -2.32 10.75 4.88
N ARG A 167 -3.38 10.80 4.07
CA ARG A 167 -3.62 11.85 3.07
C ARG A 167 -4.95 12.50 3.40
N ASN A 168 -4.95 13.78 3.73
CA ASN A 168 -6.16 14.51 4.13
C ASN A 168 -6.96 13.78 5.24
N TYR A 169 -6.28 13.32 6.29
CA TYR A 169 -6.83 12.53 7.41
C TYR A 169 -7.31 11.12 7.09
N GLU A 170 -7.26 10.69 5.83
CA GLU A 170 -7.62 9.32 5.46
C GLU A 170 -6.38 8.43 5.58
N LEU A 171 -6.50 7.36 6.39
CA LEU A 171 -5.47 6.33 6.50
C LEU A 171 -5.32 5.64 5.14
N CYS A 172 -4.14 5.80 4.54
CA CYS A 172 -3.80 5.22 3.25
C CYS A 172 -3.04 3.91 3.40
N ASP A 173 -2.04 3.89 4.27
CA ASP A 173 -1.17 2.73 4.47
C ASP A 173 -0.70 2.67 5.93
N MET A 174 -0.64 1.45 6.49
CA MET A 174 -0.09 1.18 7.81
C MET A 174 0.62 -0.18 7.78
N THR A 175 1.95 -0.18 7.91
CA THR A 175 2.71 -1.44 7.87
C THR A 175 4.07 -1.30 8.55
N ASP A 176 4.62 -2.43 9.02
CA ASP A 176 5.99 -2.51 9.50
C ASP A 176 6.88 -3.08 8.39
N ILE A 177 7.76 -2.23 7.83
CA ILE A 177 8.68 -2.60 6.76
C ILE A 177 10.07 -3.00 7.27
N SER A 178 10.30 -3.03 8.59
CA SER A 178 11.58 -3.45 9.17
C SER A 178 11.83 -4.95 9.00
N LYS A 179 10.76 -5.74 8.88
CA LYS A 179 10.79 -7.20 8.72
C LYS A 179 10.50 -7.58 7.27
N GLU A 180 10.97 -8.76 6.87
CA GLU A 180 10.55 -9.33 5.59
C GLU A 180 9.10 -9.78 5.64
N PHE A 181 8.39 -9.62 4.52
CA PHE A 181 7.00 -10.07 4.42
C PHE A 181 6.93 -11.59 4.41
N ASP A 182 6.03 -12.15 5.21
CA ASP A 182 5.79 -13.59 5.25
C ASP A 182 4.81 -13.99 4.14
N TYR A 183 5.38 -14.29 2.99
CA TYR A 183 4.64 -14.73 1.81
C TYR A 183 3.84 -16.01 2.05
N ASP A 184 4.31 -16.90 2.93
CA ASP A 184 3.69 -18.20 3.15
C ASP A 184 2.30 -18.09 3.78
N LYS A 185 2.03 -16.98 4.49
CA LYS A 185 0.70 -16.66 5.03
C LYS A 185 -0.38 -16.47 3.98
N ILE A 186 -0.04 -16.07 2.75
CA ILE A 186 -1.02 -15.87 1.68
C ILE A 186 -1.27 -17.19 0.96
N ASN A 187 -2.53 -17.59 0.87
CA ASN A 187 -3.00 -18.77 0.15
C ASN A 187 -4.32 -18.47 -0.57
N GLY A 188 -4.81 -19.43 -1.36
CA GLY A 188 -6.04 -19.24 -2.14
C GLY A 188 -7.32 -19.07 -1.33
N ASP A 189 -7.34 -19.27 0.00
CA ASP A 189 -8.51 -19.04 0.86
C ASP A 189 -8.53 -17.64 1.48
N ASN A 190 -7.36 -17.09 1.81
CA ASN A 190 -7.25 -15.78 2.47
C ASN A 190 -6.69 -14.67 1.58
N PHE A 191 -6.41 -14.95 0.30
CA PHE A 191 -5.84 -13.99 -0.65
C PHE A 191 -6.54 -12.63 -0.63
N ALA A 192 -7.87 -12.60 -0.66
CA ALA A 192 -8.65 -11.37 -0.67
C ALA A 192 -8.46 -10.51 0.59
N ALA A 193 -8.21 -11.13 1.74
CA ALA A 193 -8.00 -10.45 3.02
C ALA A 193 -6.56 -9.96 3.19
N GLU A 194 -5.58 -10.74 2.72
CA GLU A 194 -4.15 -10.46 2.96
C GLU A 194 -3.50 -9.56 1.90
N LYS A 195 -4.07 -9.50 0.68
CA LYS A 195 -3.49 -8.75 -0.44
C LYS A 195 -3.22 -7.27 -0.14
N GLY A 196 -4.05 -6.65 0.72
CA GLY A 196 -3.88 -5.25 1.11
C GLY A 196 -2.59 -4.99 1.88
N GLN A 197 -2.24 -5.89 2.81
CA GLN A 197 -1.01 -5.77 3.58
C GLN A 197 0.23 -5.89 2.69
N LEU A 198 0.19 -6.80 1.71
CA LEU A 198 1.28 -6.96 0.74
C LEU A 198 1.42 -5.72 -0.16
N ILE A 199 0.32 -5.09 -0.58
CA ILE A 199 0.38 -3.81 -1.30
C ILE A 199 1.13 -2.76 -0.47
N SER A 200 0.69 -2.53 0.77
CA SER A 200 1.31 -1.50 1.62
C SER A 200 2.78 -1.79 1.88
N TYR A 201 3.14 -3.04 2.14
CA TYR A 201 4.52 -3.47 2.32
C TYR A 201 5.38 -3.17 1.08
N ILE A 202 4.95 -3.63 -0.11
CA ILE A 202 5.68 -3.40 -1.36
C ILE A 202 5.79 -1.90 -1.66
N LYS A 203 4.68 -1.17 -1.51
CA LYS A 203 4.60 0.26 -1.78
C LYS A 203 5.57 1.04 -0.93
N LEU A 204 5.56 0.83 0.38
CA LEU A 204 6.35 1.63 1.32
C LEU A 204 7.81 1.20 1.37
N LYS A 205 8.09 -0.12 1.37
CA LYS A 205 9.48 -0.63 1.43
C LYS A 205 10.29 -0.32 0.18
N PHE A 206 9.64 -0.33 -0.99
CA PHE A 206 10.27 -0.09 -2.28
C PHE A 206 9.89 1.26 -2.88
N ILE A 207 9.45 2.22 -2.06
CA ILE A 207 9.07 3.53 -2.56
C ILE A 207 10.25 4.28 -3.20
N ASP A 208 11.45 4.05 -2.68
CA ASP A 208 12.69 4.70 -3.10
C ASP A 208 13.25 4.10 -4.39
N LYS A 209 13.23 4.91 -5.46
CA LYS A 209 13.81 4.59 -6.78
C LYS A 209 15.24 4.03 -6.73
N PHE A 210 16.08 4.53 -5.83
CA PHE A 210 17.50 4.18 -5.71
C PHE A 210 17.73 2.80 -5.08
N LYS A 211 16.85 2.37 -4.17
CA LYS A 211 16.91 1.03 -3.56
C LYS A 211 16.30 -0.06 -4.46
N ARG A 212 15.44 0.31 -5.42
CA ARG A 212 14.83 -0.66 -6.35
C ARG A 212 15.85 -1.43 -7.19
N GLY A 213 16.98 -0.83 -7.57
CA GLY A 213 18.00 -1.49 -8.39
C GLY A 213 18.73 -2.64 -7.70
N ILE A 214 18.94 -2.56 -6.37
CA ILE A 214 19.76 -3.53 -5.61
C ILE A 214 18.89 -4.55 -4.85
N VAL A 215 17.67 -4.18 -4.44
CA VAL A 215 16.83 -4.97 -3.51
C VAL A 215 15.63 -5.65 -4.19
N SER A 216 15.29 -5.30 -5.43
CA SER A 216 14.09 -5.84 -6.11
C SER A 216 14.22 -7.28 -6.61
N GLY A 217 15.43 -7.82 -6.77
CA GLY A 217 15.63 -9.15 -7.37
C GLY A 217 15.03 -10.28 -6.54
N GLN A 218 15.33 -10.30 -5.22
CA GLN A 218 14.77 -11.29 -4.31
C GLN A 218 13.26 -11.11 -4.16
N GLU A 219 12.79 -9.87 -4.06
CA GLU A 219 11.37 -9.58 -3.92
C GLU A 219 10.56 -10.00 -5.15
N LEU A 220 11.10 -9.78 -6.35
CA LEU A 220 10.50 -10.29 -7.58
C LEU A 220 10.43 -11.81 -7.61
N GLN A 221 11.41 -12.52 -7.03
CA GLN A 221 11.37 -13.97 -6.95
C GLN A 221 10.33 -14.45 -5.93
N ASN A 222 10.20 -13.78 -4.79
CA ASN A 222 9.16 -14.07 -3.79
C ASN A 222 7.76 -13.91 -4.41
N LEU A 223 7.53 -12.83 -5.15
CA LEU A 223 6.28 -12.60 -5.88
C LEU A 223 6.02 -13.66 -6.96
N ARG A 224 7.03 -14.07 -7.73
CA ARG A 224 6.87 -15.17 -8.71
C ARG A 224 6.45 -16.47 -8.03
N ASN A 225 7.12 -16.83 -6.93
CA ASN A 225 6.80 -18.04 -6.17
C ASN A 225 5.37 -17.97 -5.61
N LEU A 226 4.95 -16.82 -5.09
CA LEU A 226 3.57 -16.60 -4.63
C LEU A 226 2.57 -16.79 -5.77
N ARG A 227 2.81 -16.18 -6.93
CA ARG A 227 1.94 -16.31 -8.11
C ARG A 227 1.78 -17.77 -8.53
N ASP A 228 2.89 -18.48 -8.67
CA ASP A 228 2.88 -19.87 -9.16
C ASP A 228 2.20 -20.80 -8.13
N ARG A 229 2.41 -20.56 -6.83
CA ARG A 229 1.71 -21.26 -5.75
C ARG A 229 0.21 -20.99 -5.76
N LEU A 230 -0.23 -19.73 -5.80
CA LEU A 230 -1.65 -19.36 -5.85
C LEU A 230 -2.33 -19.95 -7.08
N ALA A 231 -1.67 -19.91 -8.25
CA ALA A 231 -2.18 -20.51 -9.47
C ALA A 231 -2.40 -22.03 -9.29
N LYS A 232 -1.47 -22.74 -8.64
CA LYS A 232 -1.61 -24.17 -8.34
C LYS A 232 -2.74 -24.43 -7.34
N GLU A 233 -2.77 -23.71 -6.22
CA GLU A 233 -3.79 -23.86 -5.16
C GLU A 233 -5.20 -23.60 -5.68
N LEU A 234 -5.39 -22.51 -6.43
CA LEU A 234 -6.69 -22.17 -7.02
C LEU A 234 -7.09 -23.16 -8.12
N SER A 235 -6.14 -23.67 -8.90
CA SER A 235 -6.42 -24.72 -9.88
C SER A 235 -6.94 -26.00 -9.21
N LEU A 236 -6.40 -26.38 -8.03
CA LEU A 236 -6.91 -27.51 -7.24
C LEU A 236 -8.33 -27.30 -6.71
N LYS A 237 -8.79 -26.04 -6.58
CA LYS A 237 -10.18 -25.70 -6.20
C LYS A 237 -11.16 -25.72 -7.37
N THR A 238 -10.66 -25.90 -8.60
CA THR A 238 -11.53 -25.98 -9.78
C THR A 238 -12.48 -27.15 -9.61
N PRO A 239 -13.81 -26.95 -9.70
CA PRO A 239 -14.75 -28.03 -9.49
C PRO A 239 -14.51 -29.15 -10.53
N PRO A 240 -14.51 -30.42 -10.12
CA PRO A 240 -14.31 -31.53 -11.05
C PRO A 240 -15.47 -31.59 -12.03
N CYS A 241 -15.15 -31.78 -13.31
CA CYS A 241 -16.15 -31.98 -14.35
C CYS A 241 -16.18 -33.46 -14.76
N PRO A 242 -17.27 -34.20 -14.49
CA PRO A 242 -17.33 -35.64 -14.77
C PRO A 242 -17.26 -35.97 -16.27
N PHE A 243 -17.38 -34.97 -17.15
CA PHE A 243 -17.24 -35.12 -18.59
C PHE A 243 -15.77 -35.16 -19.04
N PHE A 244 -14.86 -34.50 -18.32
CA PHE A 244 -13.45 -34.31 -18.73
C PHE A 244 -12.44 -34.91 -17.76
N ASP A 245 -12.88 -35.31 -16.56
CA ASP A 245 -12.01 -35.90 -15.56
C ASP A 245 -11.75 -37.38 -15.89
N SER A 246 -10.54 -37.66 -16.39
CA SER A 246 -10.08 -39.00 -16.76
C SER A 246 -9.85 -39.92 -15.57
N ASP A 247 -9.71 -39.35 -14.37
CA ASP A 247 -9.34 -40.08 -13.15
C ASP A 247 -10.58 -40.59 -12.39
N PHE A 248 -11.78 -40.30 -12.89
CA PHE A 248 -13.01 -40.85 -12.35
C PHE A 248 -13.16 -42.34 -12.65
N ASP A 249 -13.36 -43.13 -11.58
CA ASP A 249 -13.84 -44.50 -11.69
C ASP A 249 -15.09 -44.57 -12.60
N PRO A 250 -15.13 -45.45 -13.63
CA PRO A 250 -16.21 -45.46 -14.63
C PRO A 250 -17.63 -45.60 -14.05
N LYS A 251 -17.80 -46.31 -12.93
CA LYS A 251 -19.10 -46.45 -12.27
C LYS A 251 -19.50 -45.18 -11.54
N LYS A 252 -18.57 -44.54 -10.83
CA LYS A 252 -18.78 -43.23 -10.18
C LYS A 252 -19.02 -42.11 -11.20
N ARG A 253 -18.33 -42.14 -12.34
CA ARG A 253 -18.48 -41.17 -13.43
C ARG A 253 -19.92 -41.11 -13.96
N ARG A 254 -20.49 -42.28 -14.24
CA ARG A 254 -21.87 -42.39 -14.74
C ARG A 254 -22.89 -41.82 -13.77
N LEU A 255 -22.72 -42.07 -12.46
CA LEU A 255 -23.59 -41.50 -11.43
C LEU A 255 -23.41 -39.98 -11.32
N ALA A 256 -22.17 -39.50 -11.34
CA ALA A 256 -21.86 -38.07 -11.29
C ALA A 256 -22.42 -37.30 -12.48
N MET A 257 -22.37 -37.86 -13.69
CA MET A 257 -22.98 -37.28 -14.89
C MET A 257 -24.51 -37.17 -14.76
N LEU A 258 -25.18 -38.20 -14.23
CA LEU A 258 -26.64 -38.20 -14.03
C LEU A 258 -27.12 -37.14 -13.04
N THR A 259 -26.29 -36.83 -12.03
CA THR A 259 -26.60 -35.81 -11.01
C THR A 259 -25.91 -34.48 -11.27
N PHE A 260 -25.25 -34.31 -12.41
CA PHE A 260 -24.49 -33.10 -12.72
C PHE A 260 -25.44 -31.92 -12.88
N ASN A 261 -25.09 -30.80 -12.25
CA ASN A 261 -25.83 -29.56 -12.37
C ASN A 261 -24.94 -28.52 -13.07
N PRO A 262 -25.17 -28.27 -14.38
CA PRO A 262 -24.38 -27.32 -15.15
C PRO A 262 -24.39 -25.91 -14.53
N LYS A 263 -25.54 -25.43 -14.06
CA LYS A 263 -25.65 -24.09 -13.45
C LYS A 263 -24.77 -23.95 -12.20
N ARG A 264 -24.77 -24.97 -11.34
CA ARG A 264 -23.94 -24.99 -10.13
C ARG A 264 -22.46 -25.11 -10.47
N TYR A 265 -22.11 -25.96 -11.44
CA TYR A 265 -20.73 -26.10 -11.92
C TYR A 265 -20.21 -24.79 -12.49
N THR A 266 -20.95 -24.16 -13.43
CA THR A 266 -20.57 -22.88 -14.04
C THR A 266 -20.36 -21.81 -12.98
N LYS A 267 -21.26 -21.69 -11.99
CA LYS A 267 -21.10 -20.71 -10.92
C LYS A 267 -19.82 -20.91 -10.10
N LEU A 268 -19.50 -22.16 -9.74
CA LEU A 268 -18.29 -22.48 -8.98
C LEU A 268 -17.02 -22.30 -9.82
N PHE A 269 -17.06 -22.72 -11.09
CA PHE A 269 -15.96 -22.58 -12.02
C PHE A 269 -15.63 -21.10 -12.26
N VAL A 270 -16.64 -20.27 -12.54
CA VAL A 270 -16.49 -18.83 -12.74
C VAL A 270 -15.87 -18.17 -11.51
N ALA A 271 -16.36 -18.50 -10.31
CA ALA A 271 -15.80 -17.94 -9.08
C ALA A 271 -14.31 -18.27 -8.89
N VAL A 272 -13.91 -19.53 -9.14
CA VAL A 272 -12.49 -19.93 -9.06
C VAL A 272 -11.64 -19.28 -10.15
N PHE A 273 -12.19 -19.16 -11.37
CA PHE A 273 -11.53 -18.49 -12.49
C PHE A 273 -11.30 -17.00 -12.21
N GLU A 274 -12.31 -16.30 -11.68
CA GLU A 274 -12.22 -14.89 -11.28
C GLU A 274 -11.14 -14.69 -10.22
N MET A 275 -11.12 -15.52 -9.16
CA MET A 275 -10.08 -15.45 -8.12
C MET A 275 -8.67 -15.68 -8.70
N LYS A 276 -8.52 -16.60 -9.67
CA LYS A 276 -7.24 -16.86 -10.32
C LYS A 276 -6.77 -15.65 -11.13
N GLN A 277 -7.66 -15.05 -11.90
CA GLN A 277 -7.35 -13.85 -12.70
C GLN A 277 -7.02 -12.65 -11.81
N GLU A 278 -7.75 -12.50 -10.71
CA GLU A 278 -7.48 -11.47 -9.72
C GLU A 278 -6.09 -11.64 -9.11
N ALA A 279 -5.75 -12.85 -8.65
CA ALA A 279 -4.44 -13.15 -8.08
C ALA A 279 -3.30 -12.93 -9.08
N GLU A 280 -3.45 -13.36 -10.32
CA GLU A 280 -2.46 -13.17 -11.38
C GLU A 280 -2.25 -11.69 -11.71
N THR A 281 -3.34 -10.95 -11.90
CA THR A 281 -3.30 -9.51 -12.19
C THR A 281 -2.68 -8.72 -11.04
N PHE A 282 -3.06 -9.06 -9.81
CA PHE A 282 -2.55 -8.45 -8.59
C PHE A 282 -1.03 -8.64 -8.47
N VAL A 283 -0.54 -9.88 -8.50
CA VAL A 283 0.90 -10.14 -8.35
C VAL A 283 1.68 -9.56 -9.53
N GLY A 284 1.13 -9.65 -10.76
CA GLY A 284 1.71 -9.02 -11.94
C GLY A 284 1.84 -7.50 -11.82
N THR A 285 0.90 -6.84 -11.15
CA THR A 285 0.94 -5.39 -10.89
C THR A 285 2.03 -5.02 -9.89
N LEU A 286 2.16 -5.77 -8.79
CA LEU A 286 3.26 -5.58 -7.82
C LEU A 286 4.63 -5.77 -8.48
N MET A 287 4.80 -6.83 -9.26
CA MET A 287 6.05 -7.09 -9.98
C MET A 287 6.37 -5.99 -11.00
N ARG A 288 5.36 -5.41 -11.64
CA ARG A 288 5.54 -4.28 -12.57
C ARG A 288 5.97 -3.02 -11.82
N TYR A 289 5.35 -2.72 -10.69
CA TYR A 289 5.73 -1.59 -9.84
C TYR A 289 7.19 -1.66 -9.37
N LEU A 290 7.68 -2.85 -9.03
CA LEU A 290 9.08 -3.03 -8.65
C LEU A 290 10.05 -2.79 -9.82
N ARG A 291 9.60 -2.93 -11.07
CA ARG A 291 10.41 -2.70 -12.28
C ARG A 291 10.26 -1.28 -12.83
N ASP A 292 9.07 -0.70 -12.70
CA ASP A 292 8.73 0.62 -13.21
C ASP A 292 9.16 1.69 -12.19
N ILE A 293 10.11 2.48 -12.61
CA ILE A 293 10.73 3.50 -11.78
C ILE A 293 9.93 4.83 -11.84
N GLU A 294 9.08 5.01 -12.86
CA GLU A 294 8.39 6.29 -13.12
C GLU A 294 7.30 6.59 -12.10
N ARG A 295 6.73 5.56 -11.46
CA ARG A 295 5.67 5.69 -10.44
C ARG A 295 6.21 5.86 -9.01
N SER A 296 7.43 6.36 -8.86
CA SER A 296 8.02 6.58 -7.53
C SER A 296 7.20 7.62 -6.75
N TYR A 297 7.07 7.43 -5.43
CA TYR A 297 6.39 8.32 -4.48
C TYR A 297 4.86 8.50 -4.62
N SER A 298 4.22 8.14 -5.74
CA SER A 298 2.77 8.32 -5.89
C SER A 298 1.96 7.50 -4.88
N PHE A 299 0.95 8.14 -4.25
CA PHE A 299 -0.03 7.45 -3.42
C PHE A 299 -0.79 6.36 -4.18
N ASP A 300 -1.05 6.62 -5.45
CA ASP A 300 -1.97 5.84 -6.28
C ASP A 300 -1.21 4.87 -7.21
N ALA A 301 0.11 4.73 -7.04
CA ALA A 301 0.97 3.93 -7.91
C ALA A 301 0.54 2.45 -8.07
N LEU A 302 -0.05 1.90 -7.00
CA LEU A 302 -0.55 0.53 -6.90
C LEU A 302 -2.08 0.45 -6.75
N LYS A 303 -2.81 1.56 -6.91
CA LYS A 303 -4.27 1.48 -7.06
C LYS A 303 -4.55 0.73 -8.35
N ILE A 304 -5.22 -0.40 -8.21
CA ILE A 304 -5.69 -1.18 -9.35
C ILE A 304 -6.95 -0.45 -9.84
N ASP A 305 -6.88 0.14 -11.04
CA ASP A 305 -8.03 0.81 -11.64
C ASP A 305 -9.20 -0.19 -11.77
N THR A 306 -10.22 0.03 -10.94
CA THR A 306 -11.48 -0.73 -10.96
C THR A 306 -12.26 -0.56 -12.27
N GLU A 307 -11.86 0.30 -13.20
CA GLU A 307 -12.50 0.41 -14.52
C GLU A 307 -12.33 -0.88 -15.35
N VAL A 308 -11.24 -1.62 -15.16
CA VAL A 308 -11.07 -2.96 -15.76
C VAL A 308 -12.07 -3.96 -15.15
N ASP A 309 -12.37 -3.78 -13.87
CA ASP A 309 -13.35 -4.56 -13.11
C ASP A 309 -14.79 -4.19 -13.48
N GLN A 310 -15.02 -2.95 -13.89
CA GLN A 310 -16.31 -2.46 -14.38
C GLN A 310 -16.61 -2.96 -15.80
N TYR A 311 -15.61 -3.14 -16.67
CA TYR A 311 -15.77 -3.78 -17.98
C TYR A 311 -16.10 -5.28 -17.85
N LEU A 312 -15.62 -5.94 -16.79
CA LEU A 312 -15.99 -7.32 -16.44
C LEU A 312 -17.39 -7.40 -15.79
N LYS A 313 -17.76 -6.40 -14.96
CA LYS A 313 -19.10 -6.32 -14.32
C LYS A 313 -20.22 -5.86 -15.27
N THR A 314 -19.93 -5.02 -16.27
CA THR A 314 -20.95 -4.56 -17.25
C THR A 314 -21.34 -5.62 -18.28
N LYS A 315 -20.58 -6.72 -18.41
CA LYS A 315 -21.06 -7.92 -19.14
C LYS A 315 -21.95 -8.85 -18.30
N GLN A 316 -22.20 -8.53 -17.03
CA GLN A 316 -23.26 -9.15 -16.22
C GLN A 316 -24.51 -8.26 -16.12
N ILE A 317 -24.82 -7.49 -17.17
CA ILE A 317 -26.09 -6.76 -17.25
C ILE A 317 -27.08 -7.56 -18.10
N ASP A 318 -28.22 -7.86 -17.45
CA ASP A 318 -29.54 -8.23 -17.97
C ASP A 318 -29.61 -9.29 -19.08
N ASN A 319 -30.15 -10.45 -18.71
CA ASN A 319 -30.91 -11.27 -19.64
C ASN A 319 -32.14 -11.85 -18.92
N ASP A 320 -33.14 -10.98 -18.72
CA ASP A 320 -34.55 -11.38 -18.81
C ASP A 320 -35.02 -11.19 -20.26
N TYR A 321 -34.35 -11.87 -21.19
CA TYR A 321 -34.78 -11.97 -22.57
C TYR A 321 -34.68 -13.41 -23.02
N THR A 322 -35.86 -14.02 -23.21
CA THR A 322 -36.05 -15.16 -24.09
C THR A 322 -35.66 -14.74 -25.51
N TYR A 323 -34.48 -15.13 -25.95
CA TYR A 323 -34.11 -15.12 -27.36
C TYR A 323 -34.19 -16.54 -27.89
N ASP A 324 -35.02 -16.71 -28.93
CA ASP A 324 -34.93 -17.83 -29.85
C ASP A 324 -33.52 -17.85 -30.45
N LEU A 325 -32.85 -19.00 -30.29
CA LEU A 325 -31.48 -19.24 -30.73
C LEU A 325 -31.49 -19.59 -32.21
N ASP A 326 -31.42 -18.59 -33.08
CA ASP A 326 -30.91 -18.77 -34.44
C ASP A 326 -29.99 -17.57 -34.77
N GLU A 327 -28.74 -17.89 -35.10
CA GLU A 327 -27.66 -17.02 -35.61
C GLU A 327 -27.10 -15.91 -34.70
N ILE A 328 -25.93 -16.18 -34.09
CA ILE A 328 -24.98 -15.14 -33.69
C ILE A 328 -23.67 -15.41 -34.44
N GLU A 329 -23.32 -14.50 -35.35
CA GLU A 329 -22.01 -14.45 -36.01
C GLU A 329 -20.90 -14.13 -34.99
N VAL A 330 -19.84 -14.94 -35.03
CA VAL A 330 -18.70 -14.87 -34.11
C VAL A 330 -17.67 -13.89 -34.66
N GLU A 331 -17.91 -12.59 -34.50
CA GLU A 331 -16.87 -11.57 -34.63
C GLU A 331 -16.97 -10.59 -33.45
N ASP A 332 -15.81 -10.25 -32.87
CA ASP A 332 -15.58 -9.23 -31.81
C ASP A 332 -15.37 -9.65 -30.34
N LEU A 333 -14.61 -10.72 -30.07
CA LEU A 333 -13.88 -10.85 -28.79
C LEU A 333 -12.43 -11.32 -28.96
N VAL A 334 -11.49 -10.38 -29.05
CA VAL A 334 -10.03 -10.63 -29.02
C VAL A 334 -9.43 -10.01 -27.75
N LEU A 335 -8.73 -10.81 -26.94
CA LEU A 335 -7.86 -10.34 -25.85
C LEU A 335 -6.49 -9.90 -26.40
N LYS A 336 -5.87 -8.89 -25.77
CA LYS A 336 -4.56 -8.30 -26.12
C LYS A 336 -3.36 -9.26 -26.19
N ASN A 337 -3.52 -10.54 -25.84
CA ASN A 337 -2.47 -11.56 -25.92
C ASN A 337 -2.71 -12.63 -27.00
N GLY A 338 -3.69 -12.48 -27.88
CA GLY A 338 -3.86 -13.35 -29.05
C GLY A 338 -4.25 -14.81 -28.76
N GLU A 339 -4.45 -15.18 -27.50
CA GLU A 339 -5.07 -16.46 -27.15
C GLU A 339 -6.59 -16.29 -27.06
N PRO A 340 -7.37 -17.13 -27.77
CA PRO A 340 -8.82 -17.09 -27.69
C PRO A 340 -9.29 -17.52 -26.30
N ILE A 341 -10.34 -16.85 -25.81
CA ILE A 341 -11.13 -17.35 -24.67
C ILE A 341 -11.59 -18.76 -25.07
N PRO A 342 -11.39 -19.80 -24.24
CA PRO A 342 -11.97 -21.11 -24.51
C PRO A 342 -13.46 -20.95 -24.71
N ASP A 343 -13.92 -21.28 -25.92
CA ASP A 343 -15.29 -21.09 -26.34
C ASP A 343 -16.25 -21.83 -25.39
N LEU A 344 -16.90 -21.06 -24.52
CA LEU A 344 -17.94 -21.55 -23.60
C LEU A 344 -19.14 -22.12 -24.36
N SER A 345 -19.37 -21.70 -25.61
CA SER A 345 -20.46 -22.21 -26.45
C SER A 345 -20.16 -23.63 -26.95
N ALA A 346 -18.94 -23.92 -27.38
CA ALA A 346 -18.48 -25.29 -27.66
C ALA A 346 -18.46 -26.20 -26.41
N TYR A 347 -18.20 -25.64 -25.22
CA TYR A 347 -18.24 -26.36 -23.95
C TYR A 347 -19.66 -26.74 -23.50
N ILE A 348 -20.64 -25.86 -23.76
CA ILE A 348 -22.05 -26.08 -23.45
C ILE A 348 -22.72 -26.99 -24.49
N ALA A 349 -22.34 -26.90 -25.77
CA ALA A 349 -22.89 -27.72 -26.84
C ALA A 349 -22.55 -29.22 -26.69
N ASN A 350 -21.39 -29.55 -26.13
CA ASN A 350 -20.98 -30.93 -25.84
C ASN A 350 -21.56 -31.53 -24.55
N CYS A 351 -22.32 -30.74 -23.77
CA CYS A 351 -23.00 -31.18 -22.54
C CYS A 351 -24.51 -31.45 -22.74
N ARG A 352 -25.03 -31.26 -23.96
CA ARG A 352 -26.35 -31.78 -24.39
C ARG A 352 -26.16 -33.14 -25.03
#